data_AF-A0A5J4IM18-F1
#
_entry.id   AF-A0A5J4IM18-F1
#
_cell.length_a   1.000
_cell.length_b   1.000
_cell.length_c   1.000
_cell.angle_alpha   90.00
_cell.angle_beta   90.00
_cell.angle_gamma   90.00
#
_symmetry.space_group_name_H-M   'P 1'
#
loop_
_entity.id
_entity.type
_entity.pdbx_description
1 polymer ?
#
loop_
_entity_poly.entity_id
_entity_poly.type
_entity_poly.pdbx_seq_one_letter_code
_entity_poly.pdbx_strand_id
1 'polypeptide(L)'
;MKNHTKIFEMGAEGGSIALYQCIDAKNQEWYYHSTQEIGYEDLGIAGVDKTSKYSRSIGEAYIKMQGEYNNVMSLYPVMVHEDYKYIIKSLLILYVTHENKDIDTYNWANALGMDISELEEELKKI
;
A
#
# COMPACT_ATOMS: atom_id res chain seq x y z
N MET A 1 -9.28 6.99 -21.05
CA MET A 1 -8.61 5.89 -20.32
C MET A 1 -8.12 6.45 -19.01
N LYS A 2 -8.39 5.79 -17.88
CA LYS A 2 -7.86 6.25 -16.58
C LYS A 2 -6.36 5.95 -16.60
N ASN A 3 -5.51 6.97 -16.76
CA ASN A 3 -4.05 6.86 -16.72
C ASN A 3 -3.52 6.55 -15.32
N HIS A 4 -4.20 5.67 -14.56
CA HIS A 4 -3.92 5.40 -13.17
C HIS A 4 -3.80 3.90 -12.97
N THR A 5 -2.63 3.46 -12.53
CA THR A 5 -2.32 2.07 -12.20
C THR A 5 -2.28 1.96 -10.69
N LYS A 6 -3.15 1.13 -10.10
CA LYS A 6 -3.10 0.82 -8.67
C LYS A 6 -1.90 -0.10 -8.42
N ILE A 7 -0.99 0.33 -7.56
CA ILE A 7 0.26 -0.38 -7.23
C ILE A 7 -0.01 -1.41 -6.14
N PHE A 8 -0.60 -0.98 -5.03
CA PHE A 8 -1.08 -1.87 -3.98
C PHE A 8 -2.23 -1.24 -3.23
N GLU A 9 -2.98 -2.08 -2.52
CA GLU A 9 -4.09 -1.66 -1.67
C GLU A 9 -4.08 -2.46 -0.37
N MET A 10 -4.33 -1.74 0.71
CA MET A 10 -4.46 -2.25 2.06
C MET A 10 -5.87 -1.94 2.58
N GLY A 11 -6.56 -2.95 3.10
CA GLY A 11 -7.81 -2.80 3.82
C GLY A 11 -7.56 -2.36 5.26
N ALA A 12 -8.28 -1.34 5.70
CA ALA A 12 -8.29 -0.86 7.08
C ALA A 12 -9.68 -1.05 7.69
N GLU A 13 -9.79 -0.93 9.02
CA GLU A 13 -11.10 -0.90 9.66
C GLU A 13 -11.91 0.28 9.12
N GLY A 14 -13.00 -0.04 8.42
CA GLY A 14 -13.86 0.96 7.82
C GLY A 14 -13.31 1.59 6.54
N GLY A 15 -12.40 0.95 5.79
CA GLY A 15 -11.94 1.54 4.53
C GLY A 15 -10.79 0.82 3.82
N SER A 16 -10.18 1.53 2.88
CA SER A 16 -8.94 1.10 2.24
C SER A 16 -7.99 2.27 1.97
N ILE A 17 -6.72 1.92 1.85
CA ILE A 17 -5.62 2.81 1.50
C ILE A 17 -4.94 2.20 0.29
N ALA A 18 -4.82 2.95 -0.80
CA ALA A 18 -4.21 2.46 -2.02
C ALA A 18 -3.17 3.43 -2.56
N LEU A 19 -2.05 2.88 -3.03
CA LEU A 19 -1.02 3.61 -3.73
C LEU A 19 -1.19 3.45 -5.24
N TYR A 20 -1.03 4.54 -5.98
CA TYR A 20 -1.23 4.61 -7.42
C TYR A 20 -0.02 5.23 -8.13
N GLN A 21 0.21 4.77 -9.36
CA GLN A 21 0.99 5.46 -10.37
C GLN A 21 0.01 6.15 -11.33
N CYS A 22 0.34 7.33 -11.84
CA CYS A 22 -0.30 7.88 -13.01
C CYS A 22 0.70 8.52 -13.99
N ILE A 23 0.36 8.49 -15.27
CA ILE A 23 1.16 9.08 -16.34
C ILE A 23 0.43 10.31 -16.89
N ASP A 24 1.08 11.47 -16.83
CA ASP A 24 0.52 12.72 -17.34
C ASP A 24 0.61 12.84 -18.87
N ALA A 25 0.03 13.90 -19.43
CA ALA A 25 0.04 14.16 -20.87
C ALA A 25 1.45 14.42 -21.45
N LYS A 26 2.46 14.66 -20.61
CA LYS A 26 3.86 14.83 -20.99
C LYS A 26 4.66 13.52 -20.81
N ASN A 27 3.97 12.40 -20.61
CA ASN A 27 4.56 11.09 -20.35
C ASN A 27 5.45 11.07 -19.09
N GLN A 28 5.16 11.92 -18.11
CA GLN A 28 5.83 11.89 -16.81
C GLN A 28 5.04 11.00 -15.85
N GLU A 29 5.78 10.18 -15.11
CA GLU A 29 5.22 9.37 -14.05
C GLU A 29 5.08 10.16 -12.75
N TRP A 30 3.98 9.89 -12.07
CA TRP A 30 3.61 10.47 -10.79
C TRP A 30 3.04 9.39 -9.89
N TYR A 31 3.24 9.55 -8.59
CA TYR A 31 2.81 8.59 -7.59
C TYR A 31 1.98 9.29 -6.52
N TYR A 32 0.90 8.68 -6.06
CA TYR A 32 0.07 9.26 -5.01
C TYR A 32 -0.67 8.15 -4.26
N HIS A 33 -1.14 8.45 -3.06
CA HIS A 33 -2.03 7.56 -2.31
C HIS A 33 -3.42 8.14 -2.23
N SER A 34 -4.40 7.26 -2.14
CA SER A 34 -5.79 7.62 -1.90
C SER A 34 -6.36 6.72 -0.82
N THR A 35 -7.24 7.29 -0.01
CA THR A 35 -7.98 6.56 1.01
C THR A 35 -9.46 6.68 0.75
N GLN A 36 -10.16 5.59 1.05
CA GLN A 36 -11.61 5.51 1.04
C GLN A 36 -12.05 5.06 2.42
N GLU A 37 -12.73 5.93 3.14
CA GLU A 37 -13.29 5.64 4.46
C GLU A 37 -14.81 5.51 4.33
N ILE A 38 -15.34 4.40 4.83
CA ILE A 38 -16.76 4.08 4.86
C ILE A 38 -17.44 4.98 5.90
N GLY A 39 -18.59 5.54 5.53
CA GLY A 39 -19.43 6.28 6.47
C GLY A 39 -20.26 5.35 7.36
N TYR A 40 -20.66 5.86 8.53
CA TYR A 40 -21.59 5.18 9.44
C TYR A 40 -22.92 5.92 9.41
N GLU A 41 -23.84 5.45 8.57
CA GLU A 41 -25.14 6.10 8.33
C GLU A 41 -25.97 6.20 9.62
N ASP A 42 -25.90 5.18 10.48
CA ASP A 42 -26.54 5.10 11.78
C ASP A 42 -26.01 6.14 12.79
N LEU A 43 -24.75 6.56 12.61
CA LEU A 43 -24.12 7.61 13.40
C LEU A 43 -24.15 8.99 12.70
N GLY A 44 -24.69 9.07 11.50
CA GLY A 44 -24.68 10.29 10.68
C GLY A 44 -23.28 10.74 10.24
N ILE A 45 -22.31 9.82 10.20
CA ILE A 45 -20.92 10.10 9.80
C ILE A 45 -20.78 9.77 8.32
N ALA A 46 -20.48 10.77 7.50
CA ALA A 46 -20.20 10.58 6.08
C ALA A 46 -18.82 9.92 5.88
N GLY A 47 -18.72 9.07 4.84
CA GLY A 47 -17.43 8.55 4.40
C GLY A 47 -16.54 9.64 3.82
N VAL A 48 -15.23 9.39 3.80
CA VAL A 48 -14.23 10.34 3.32
C VAL A 48 -13.35 9.70 2.27
N ASP A 49 -13.37 10.29 1.07
CA ASP A 49 -12.39 9.99 0.03
C ASP A 49 -11.31 11.07 0.03
N LYS A 50 -10.06 10.67 0.23
CA LYS A 50 -8.91 11.58 0.22
C LYS A 50 -7.90 11.12 -0.83
N THR A 51 -7.26 12.10 -1.46
CA THR A 51 -6.13 11.88 -2.37
C THR A 51 -4.98 12.77 -1.93
N SER A 52 -3.78 12.21 -1.85
CA SER A 52 -2.59 12.96 -1.48
C SER A 52 -2.02 13.78 -2.63
N LYS A 53 -1.02 14.63 -2.32
CA LYS A 53 -0.26 15.32 -3.34
C LYS A 53 0.63 14.33 -4.09
N TYR A 54 0.79 14.55 -5.39
CA TYR A 54 1.69 13.75 -6.21
C TYR A 54 3.15 13.80 -5.71
N SER A 55 3.82 12.67 -5.88
CA SER A 55 5.22 12.40 -5.58
C SER A 55 5.94 11.96 -6.86
N ARG A 56 7.26 12.12 -6.87
CA ARG A 56 8.10 11.74 -8.03
C ARG A 56 8.56 10.29 -8.00
N SER A 57 8.39 9.61 -6.87
CA SER A 57 8.73 8.20 -6.73
C SER A 57 7.73 7.46 -5.86
N ILE A 58 7.68 6.14 -6.05
CA ILE A 58 6.91 5.23 -5.21
C ILE A 58 7.33 5.33 -3.73
N GLY A 59 8.64 5.44 -3.45
CA GLY A 59 9.16 5.55 -2.09
C GLY A 59 8.75 6.84 -1.40
N GLU A 60 8.77 7.97 -2.09
CA GLU A 60 8.30 9.25 -1.54
C GLU A 60 6.79 9.20 -1.23
N ALA A 61 6.00 8.63 -2.15
CA ALA A 61 4.57 8.46 -1.94
C ALA A 61 4.28 7.52 -0.75
N TYR A 62 5.04 6.43 -0.63
CA TYR A 62 4.94 5.49 0.49
C TYR A 62 5.28 6.15 1.84
N ILE A 63 6.37 6.92 1.92
CA ILE A 63 6.77 7.64 3.14
C ILE A 63 5.68 8.64 3.55
N LYS A 64 5.13 9.40 2.60
CA LYS A 64 3.99 10.31 2.87
C LYS A 64 2.78 9.53 3.39
N MET A 65 2.47 8.41 2.76
CA MET A 65 1.37 7.56 3.16
C MET A 65 1.55 7.00 4.58
N GLN A 66 2.75 6.52 4.95
CA GLN A 66 3.05 6.09 6.33
C GLN A 66 2.98 7.24 7.35
N GLY A 67 3.40 8.44 6.95
CA GLY A 67 3.29 9.64 7.80
C GLY A 67 1.83 10.03 8.08
N GLU A 68 0.92 9.76 7.16
CA GLU A 68 -0.53 9.99 7.34
C GLU A 68 -1.21 8.81 8.06
N TYR A 69 -0.80 7.58 7.75
CA TYR A 69 -1.39 6.33 8.23
C TYR A 69 -0.29 5.48 8.84
N ASN A 70 -0.08 5.61 10.15
CA ASN A 70 0.95 4.85 10.83
C ASN A 70 0.66 3.34 10.68
N ASN A 71 1.66 2.56 10.28
CA ASN A 71 1.58 1.11 10.10
C ASN A 71 0.74 0.61 8.90
N VAL A 72 0.77 1.30 7.75
CA VAL A 72 0.06 0.83 6.54
C VAL A 72 0.35 -0.64 6.21
N MET A 73 1.57 -1.12 6.40
CA MET A 73 1.93 -2.51 6.05
C MET A 73 1.42 -3.56 7.05
N SER A 74 0.98 -3.18 8.25
CA SER A 74 0.30 -4.06 9.19
C SER A 74 -1.20 -4.18 8.94
N LEU A 75 -1.73 -3.42 7.97
CA LEU A 75 -3.11 -3.55 7.54
C LEU A 75 -3.30 -4.82 6.68
N TYR A 76 -4.54 -5.09 6.25
CA TYR A 76 -4.86 -6.28 5.47
C TYR A 76 -4.49 -6.08 4.00
N PRO A 77 -3.47 -6.74 3.43
CA PRO A 77 -3.13 -6.55 2.02
C PRO A 77 -4.26 -7.12 1.16
N VAL A 78 -4.76 -6.30 0.23
CA VAL A 78 -5.84 -6.67 -0.69
C VAL A 78 -5.26 -7.07 -2.04
N MET A 79 -4.29 -6.31 -2.53
CA MET A 79 -3.66 -6.58 -3.82
C MET A 79 -2.26 -5.94 -3.92
N VAL A 80 -1.39 -6.56 -4.72
CA VAL A 80 -0.16 -5.95 -5.23
C VAL A 80 -0.10 -6.16 -6.74
N HIS A 81 0.21 -5.10 -7.48
CA HIS A 81 0.29 -5.14 -8.94
C HIS A 81 1.53 -5.92 -9.37
N GLU A 82 1.41 -6.74 -10.41
CA GLU A 82 2.46 -7.68 -10.84
C GLU A 82 3.82 -6.98 -11.03
N ASP A 83 3.83 -5.90 -11.83
CA ASP A 83 5.03 -5.12 -12.14
C ASP A 83 5.72 -4.48 -10.91
N TYR A 84 5.01 -4.42 -9.77
CA TYR A 84 5.49 -3.77 -8.56
C TYR A 84 5.78 -4.73 -7.41
N LYS A 85 5.50 -6.04 -7.55
CA LYS A 85 5.69 -7.04 -6.49
C LYS A 85 7.07 -6.99 -5.84
N TYR A 86 8.14 -6.89 -6.65
CA TYR A 86 9.50 -6.82 -6.15
C TYR A 86 9.76 -5.60 -5.26
N ILE A 87 9.26 -4.43 -5.68
CA ILE A 87 9.43 -3.18 -4.92
C ILE A 87 8.60 -3.24 -3.65
N ILE A 88 7.35 -3.69 -3.71
CA ILE A 88 6.48 -3.79 -2.53
C ILE A 88 7.03 -4.80 -1.52
N LYS A 89 7.54 -5.96 -1.98
CA LYS A 89 8.24 -6.92 -1.12
C LYS A 89 9.43 -6.29 -0.41
N SER A 90 10.25 -5.52 -1.14
CA SER A 90 11.39 -4.82 -0.56
C SER A 90 10.96 -3.80 0.51
N LEU A 91 9.87 -3.05 0.27
CA LEU A 91 9.30 -2.12 1.26
C LEU A 91 8.74 -2.85 2.48
N LEU A 92 8.08 -4.00 2.30
CA LEU A 92 7.57 -4.83 3.38
C LEU A 92 8.70 -5.37 4.26
N ILE A 93 9.76 -5.89 3.67
CA ILE A 93 10.94 -6.39 4.40
C ILE A 93 11.58 -5.26 5.20
N LEU A 94 11.77 -4.09 4.59
CA LEU A 94 12.30 -2.91 5.31
C LEU A 94 11.40 -2.52 6.48
N TYR A 95 10.08 -2.53 6.27
CA TYR A 95 9.10 -2.22 7.31
C TYR A 95 9.20 -3.18 8.51
N VAL A 96 9.14 -4.49 8.27
CA VAL A 96 9.18 -5.50 9.35
C VAL A 96 10.50 -5.43 10.13
N THR A 97 11.62 -5.32 9.40
CA THR A 97 12.96 -5.40 10.01
C THR A 97 13.35 -4.16 10.79
N HIS A 98 13.00 -2.96 10.29
CA HIS A 98 13.40 -1.71 10.94
C HIS A 98 12.39 -1.25 12.00
N GLU A 99 11.10 -1.46 11.75
CA GLU A 99 10.04 -1.03 12.67
C GLU A 99 9.69 -2.10 13.71
N ASN A 100 10.27 -3.32 13.60
CA ASN A 100 10.02 -4.49 14.45
C ASN A 100 8.51 -4.78 14.59
N LYS A 101 7.85 -4.92 13.44
CA LYS A 101 6.38 -5.04 13.32
C LYS A 101 5.97 -6.45 12.94
N ASP A 102 4.92 -6.91 13.61
CA ASP A 102 4.24 -8.14 13.21
C ASP A 102 3.30 -7.85 12.03
N ILE A 103 3.20 -8.81 11.10
CA ILE A 103 2.37 -8.72 9.90
C ILE A 103 1.69 -10.07 9.64
N ASP A 104 0.58 -10.04 8.92
CA ASP A 104 -0.04 -11.26 8.40
C ASP A 104 0.75 -11.78 7.19
N THR A 105 1.77 -12.59 7.45
CA THR A 105 2.64 -13.16 6.42
C THR A 105 1.87 -13.98 5.39
N TYR A 106 0.80 -14.67 5.78
CA TYR A 106 -0.03 -15.46 4.87
C TYR A 106 -0.69 -14.57 3.81
N ASN A 107 -1.39 -13.52 4.26
CA ASN A 107 -2.06 -12.61 3.34
C ASN A 107 -1.07 -11.80 2.50
N TRP A 108 0.08 -11.43 3.06
CA TRP A 108 1.14 -10.78 2.30
C TRP A 108 1.75 -11.68 1.22
N ALA A 109 2.05 -12.94 1.52
CA ALA A 109 2.54 -13.90 0.55
C ALA A 109 1.54 -14.11 -0.60
N ASN A 110 0.25 -14.23 -0.27
CA ASN A 110 -0.82 -14.33 -1.26
C ASN A 110 -0.91 -13.08 -2.16
N ALA A 111 -0.88 -11.88 -1.57
CA ALA A 111 -0.95 -10.62 -2.32
C ALA A 111 0.27 -10.43 -3.23
N LEU A 112 1.45 -10.90 -2.80
CA LEU A 112 2.68 -10.91 -3.58
C LEU A 112 2.74 -12.08 -4.58
N GLY A 113 1.83 -13.05 -4.48
CA GLY A 113 1.83 -14.26 -5.33
C GLY A 113 3.09 -15.10 -5.16
N MET A 114 3.58 -15.24 -3.93
CA MET A 114 4.77 -16.01 -3.57
C MET A 114 4.46 -17.05 -2.50
N ASP A 115 5.36 -18.00 -2.32
CA ASP A 115 5.22 -19.00 -1.26
C ASP A 115 5.43 -18.36 0.13
N ILE A 116 4.66 -18.80 1.12
CA ILE A 116 4.71 -18.25 2.48
C ILE A 116 6.07 -18.52 3.12
N SER A 117 6.63 -19.72 2.94
CA SER A 117 7.94 -20.08 3.47
C SER A 117 9.05 -19.25 2.83
N GLU A 118 8.94 -18.94 1.53
CA GLU A 118 9.87 -18.04 0.85
C GLU A 118 9.86 -16.63 1.48
N LEU A 119 8.67 -16.06 1.73
CA LEU A 119 8.55 -14.75 2.36
C LEU A 119 9.10 -14.76 3.80
N GLU A 120 8.78 -15.79 4.58
CA GLU A 120 9.32 -15.94 5.94
C GLU A 120 10.84 -16.04 5.98
N GLU A 121 11.46 -16.74 5.02
CA GLU A 121 12.91 -16.80 4.91
C GLU A 121 13.52 -15.45 4.58
N GLU A 122 12.91 -14.68 3.67
CA GLU A 122 13.39 -13.33 3.35
C GLU A 122 13.31 -12.38 4.54
N LEU A 123 12.24 -12.45 5.34
CA LEU A 123 12.09 -11.65 6.55
C LEU A 123 13.13 -11.98 7.64
N LYS A 124 13.74 -13.17 7.60
CA LYS A 124 14.78 -13.62 8.56
C LYS A 124 16.22 -13.30 8.15
N LYS A 125 16.47 -12.87 6.90
CA LYS A 125 17.82 -12.73 6.31
C LYS A 125 18.55 -11.43 6.69
N ILE A 126 17.96 -10.59 7.55
CA ILE A 126 18.50 -9.29 7.97
C ILE A 126 18.74 -9.33 9.47
#